data_AF-A0A8I2BDP6-F1
#
_entry.id   AF-A0A8I2BDP6-F1
#
_cell.length_a   1.000
_cell.length_b   1.000
_cell.length_c   1.000
_cell.angle_alpha   90.00
_cell.angle_beta   90.00
_cell.angle_gamma   90.00
#
_symmetry.space_group_name_H-M   'P 1'
#
loop_
_entity.id
_entity.type
_entity.pdbx_description
1 polymer ?
#
loop_
_entity_poly.entity_id
_entity_poly.type
_entity_poly.pdbx_seq_one_letter_code
_entity_poly.pdbx_strand_id
1 'polypeptide(L)'
;MNILDQIDEIANEQKEKQIQLGLEIHRNYERVKKLRVFAENTPEYLKELDREFEEETALNENEIIMMFVVVGLQLFRQHFLTKFTERVDDQTAAKNTPGHEKEHSARHQRYYNPTLTEIRESPVPFDANVGAKGALAGGGKMGHRVTALGHDPLLGLVIGTANIATSTLTNSRFESFHIRTRNKRDTFTQRALTSLVLQKTVEKLFYGGIEGKKIVGYSFFKELVHLHSDVNTKNSLPLPIISAIDSEWAAELAEYGFDFSNVITVAKQVMYARLINSFVAMYHYSFYDGSIPKDFYKVKTKKIICYSNVIASSINIAEVYFTQDYDLLDIGGIANTIFEVVTSVKFIRKVKRDFIFGTYDSALAAL
;
A
#
# COMPACT_ATOMS: atom_id res chain seq x y z
N MET A 1 -6.38 -2.48 91.17
CA MET A 1 -5.66 -3.62 90.56
C MET A 1 -4.45 -3.89 91.44
N ASN A 2 -4.28 -5.11 91.94
CA ASN A 2 -3.10 -5.47 92.74
C ASN A 2 -1.88 -5.57 91.80
N ILE A 3 -0.67 -5.30 92.31
CA ILE A 3 0.58 -5.39 91.53
C ILE A 3 0.75 -6.79 90.92
N LEU A 4 0.28 -7.82 91.63
CA LEU A 4 0.23 -9.20 91.14
C LEU A 4 -0.64 -9.35 89.87
N ASP A 5 -1.82 -8.71 89.84
CA ASP A 5 -2.72 -8.75 88.67
C ASP A 5 -2.06 -8.10 87.44
N GLN A 6 -1.31 -7.00 87.63
CA GLN A 6 -0.55 -6.33 86.57
C GLN A 6 0.59 -7.19 86.02
N ILE A 7 1.28 -7.92 86.90
CA ILE A 7 2.36 -8.84 86.50
C ILE A 7 1.79 -10.01 85.71
N ASP A 8 0.66 -10.59 86.14
CA ASP A 8 0.01 -11.69 85.44
C ASP A 8 -0.54 -11.27 84.07
N GLU A 9 -1.08 -10.06 83.95
CA GLU A 9 -1.53 -9.50 82.68
C GLU A 9 -0.37 -9.32 81.69
N ILE A 10 0.75 -8.73 82.13
CA ILE A 10 1.95 -8.56 81.31
C ILE A 10 2.54 -9.92 80.90
N ALA A 11 2.58 -10.90 81.82
CA ALA A 11 3.10 -12.24 81.54
C ALA A 11 2.24 -12.98 80.50
N ASN A 12 0.91 -12.86 80.59
CA ASN A 12 0.00 -13.44 79.60
C ASN A 12 0.13 -12.76 78.24
N GLU A 13 0.23 -11.44 78.18
CA GLU A 13 0.42 -10.69 76.93
C GLU A 13 1.74 -11.05 76.23
N GLN A 14 2.83 -11.21 77.00
CA GLN A 14 4.12 -11.69 76.48
C GLN A 14 4.03 -13.12 75.94
N LYS A 15 3.32 -14.00 76.64
CA LYS A 15 3.10 -15.38 76.20
C LYS A 15 2.28 -15.44 74.92
N GLU A 16 1.23 -14.63 74.78
CA GLU A 16 0.45 -14.52 73.55
C GLU A 16 1.30 -14.00 72.38
N LYS A 17 2.12 -12.96 72.61
CA LYS A 17 3.05 -12.43 71.60
C LYS A 17 4.05 -13.50 71.13
N GLN A 18 4.61 -14.30 72.04
CA GLN A 18 5.51 -15.39 71.68
C GLN A 18 4.81 -16.49 70.87
N ILE A 19 3.57 -16.84 71.22
CA ILE A 19 2.77 -17.82 70.47
C ILE A 19 2.48 -17.30 69.06
N GLN A 20 2.04 -16.04 68.92
CA GLN A 20 1.77 -15.42 67.62
C GLN A 20 3.04 -15.37 66.76
N LEU A 21 4.18 -14.97 67.34
CA LEU A 21 5.45 -14.95 66.64
C LEU A 21 5.87 -16.36 66.18
N GLY A 22 5.69 -17.39 67.03
CA GLY A 22 5.96 -18.78 66.66
C GLY A 22 5.09 -19.26 65.48
N LEU A 23 3.80 -18.90 65.48
CA LEU A 23 2.88 -19.20 64.37
C LEU A 23 3.27 -18.48 63.08
N GLU A 24 3.69 -17.22 63.17
CA GLU A 24 4.15 -16.43 62.02
C GLU A 24 5.44 -16.99 61.42
N ILE A 25 6.43 -17.31 62.27
CA ILE A 25 7.68 -17.96 61.84
C ILE A 25 7.38 -19.28 61.14
N HIS A 26 6.49 -20.11 61.68
CA HIS A 26 6.13 -21.37 61.05
C HIS A 26 5.46 -21.17 59.69
N ARG A 27 4.52 -20.22 59.56
CA ARG A 27 3.90 -19.87 58.27
C ARG A 27 4.93 -19.39 57.25
N ASN A 28 5.84 -18.50 57.65
CA ASN A 28 6.87 -17.96 56.77
C ASN A 28 7.87 -19.05 56.34
N TYR A 29 8.22 -19.96 57.25
CA TYR A 29 9.07 -21.11 56.94
C TYR A 29 8.44 -22.03 55.87
N GLU A 30 7.16 -22.38 56.04
CA GLU A 30 6.44 -23.18 55.04
C GLU A 30 6.30 -22.44 53.70
N ARG A 31 6.10 -21.12 53.72
CA ARG A 31 6.08 -20.29 52.51
C ARG A 31 7.42 -20.31 51.77
N VAL A 32 8.53 -20.09 52.47
CA VAL A 32 9.88 -20.13 51.89
C VAL A 32 10.19 -21.51 51.32
N LYS A 33 9.77 -22.58 51.99
CA LYS A 33 9.94 -23.96 51.50
C LYS A 33 9.20 -24.18 50.18
N LYS A 34 7.95 -23.70 50.06
CA LYS A 34 7.18 -23.75 48.81
C LYS A 34 7.84 -22.94 47.69
N LEU A 35 8.29 -21.72 47.99
CA LEU A 35 8.98 -20.86 47.04
C LEU A 35 10.27 -21.50 46.51
N ARG A 36 11.05 -22.15 47.38
CA ARG A 36 12.27 -22.86 46.97
C ARG A 36 11.95 -23.99 45.98
N VAL A 37 10.97 -24.83 46.29
CA VAL A 37 10.55 -25.92 45.40
C VAL A 37 10.04 -25.37 44.07
N PHE A 38 9.27 -24.29 44.08
CA PHE A 38 8.79 -23.65 42.85
C PHE A 38 9.95 -23.08 42.00
N ALA A 39 10.92 -22.43 42.63
CA ALA A 39 12.11 -21.90 41.96
C ALA A 39 12.96 -23.03 41.33
N GLU A 40 13.14 -24.14 42.04
CA GLU A 40 13.85 -25.33 41.55
C GLU A 40 13.18 -25.95 40.30
N ASN A 41 11.85 -25.92 40.22
CA ASN A 41 11.07 -26.47 39.09
C ASN A 41 10.72 -25.43 38.00
N THR A 42 11.26 -24.21 38.09
CA THR A 42 10.93 -23.13 37.14
C THR A 42 11.25 -23.50 35.68
N PRO A 43 12.41 -24.11 35.34
CA PRO A 43 12.71 -24.47 33.96
C PRO A 43 11.68 -25.43 33.34
N GLU A 44 11.30 -26.49 34.07
CA GLU A 44 10.28 -27.46 33.67
C GLU A 44 8.92 -26.80 33.53
N TYR A 45 8.56 -25.93 34.47
CA TYR A 45 7.29 -25.22 34.44
C TYR A 45 7.19 -24.27 33.25
N LEU A 46 8.23 -23.50 32.94
CA LEU A 46 8.26 -22.64 31.76
C LEU A 46 8.17 -23.44 30.46
N LYS A 47 8.79 -24.61 30.40
CA LYS A 47 8.70 -25.51 29.24
C LYS A 47 7.29 -26.09 29.06
N GLU A 48 6.60 -26.36 30.16
CA GLU A 48 5.21 -26.82 30.12
C GLU A 48 4.27 -25.72 29.60
N LEU A 49 4.42 -24.48 30.08
CA LEU A 49 3.65 -23.33 29.57
C LEU A 49 3.95 -23.07 28.09
N ASP A 50 5.19 -23.26 27.66
CA ASP A 50 5.58 -23.17 26.26
C ASP A 50 4.82 -24.18 25.39
N ARG A 51 4.74 -25.44 25.85
CA ARG A 51 3.99 -26.52 25.20
C ARG A 51 2.49 -26.23 25.16
N GLU A 52 1.90 -25.83 26.29
CA GLU A 52 0.47 -25.50 26.39
C GLU A 52 0.10 -24.43 25.37
N PHE A 53 0.90 -23.36 25.26
CA PHE A 53 0.68 -22.33 24.25
C PHE A 53 0.75 -22.88 22.81
N GLU A 54 1.68 -23.79 22.53
CA GLU A 54 1.83 -24.38 21.20
C GLU A 54 0.66 -25.29 20.83
N GLU A 55 0.18 -26.10 21.78
CA GLU A 55 -0.98 -26.98 21.63
C GLU A 55 -2.27 -26.16 21.42
N GLU A 56 -2.55 -25.18 22.27
CA GLU A 56 -3.74 -24.33 22.20
C GLU A 56 -3.79 -23.46 20.93
N THR A 57 -2.62 -23.10 20.39
CA THR A 57 -2.52 -22.30 19.17
C THR A 57 -2.24 -23.13 17.92
N ALA A 58 -2.26 -24.46 17.99
CA ALA A 58 -2.07 -25.34 16.85
C ALA A 58 -3.27 -25.25 15.90
N LEU A 59 -3.01 -25.30 14.59
CA LEU A 59 -4.09 -25.31 13.60
C LEU A 59 -4.78 -26.68 13.59
N ASN A 60 -6.10 -26.68 13.67
CA ASN A 60 -6.90 -27.90 13.49
C ASN A 60 -7.08 -28.24 11.99
N GLU A 61 -7.69 -29.39 11.72
CA GLU A 61 -7.90 -29.87 10.34
C GLU A 61 -8.66 -28.87 9.46
N ASN A 62 -9.73 -28.27 9.98
CA ASN A 62 -10.54 -27.30 9.24
C ASN A 62 -9.75 -26.01 8.92
N GLU A 63 -8.90 -25.57 9.85
CA GLU A 63 -8.04 -24.40 9.68
C GLU A 63 -6.90 -24.67 8.69
N ILE A 64 -6.39 -25.89 8.63
CA ILE A 64 -5.42 -26.32 7.61
C ILE A 64 -6.09 -26.36 6.23
N ILE A 65 -7.30 -26.91 6.13
CA ILE A 65 -8.09 -26.88 4.88
C ILE A 65 -8.32 -25.43 4.45
N MET A 66 -8.73 -24.58 5.37
CA MET A 66 -8.92 -23.16 5.12
C MET A 66 -7.62 -22.52 4.61
N MET A 67 -6.47 -22.77 5.25
CA MET A 67 -5.17 -22.28 4.80
C MET A 67 -4.89 -22.63 3.33
N PHE A 68 -5.16 -23.87 2.90
CA PHE A 68 -4.97 -24.26 1.50
C PHE A 68 -5.98 -23.62 0.55
N VAL A 69 -7.21 -23.35 0.98
CA VAL A 69 -8.15 -22.51 0.22
C VAL A 69 -7.58 -21.10 0.02
N VAL A 70 -6.98 -20.52 1.06
CA VAL A 70 -6.32 -19.21 0.95
C VAL A 70 -5.13 -19.26 0.01
N VAL A 71 -4.32 -20.32 0.05
CA VAL A 71 -3.26 -20.53 -0.96
C VAL A 71 -3.85 -20.48 -2.37
N GLY A 72 -4.93 -21.22 -2.62
CA GLY A 72 -5.62 -21.21 -3.91
C GLY A 72 -6.11 -19.82 -4.33
N LEU A 73 -6.69 -19.04 -3.40
CA LEU A 73 -7.13 -17.67 -3.68
C LEU A 73 -5.96 -16.72 -3.99
N GLN A 74 -4.84 -16.88 -3.27
CA GLN A 74 -3.63 -16.09 -3.52
C GLN A 74 -3.03 -16.43 -4.90
N LEU A 75 -2.93 -17.71 -5.26
CA LEU A 75 -2.49 -18.14 -6.60
C LEU A 75 -3.45 -17.65 -7.69
N PHE A 76 -4.76 -17.70 -7.46
CA PHE A 76 -5.76 -17.20 -8.38
C PHE A 76 -5.57 -15.71 -8.68
N ARG A 77 -5.42 -14.85 -7.65
CA ARG A 77 -5.21 -13.41 -7.90
C ARG A 77 -3.91 -13.12 -8.65
N GLN A 78 -2.85 -13.90 -8.39
CA GLN A 78 -1.56 -13.76 -9.05
C GLN A 78 -1.72 -14.04 -10.56
N HIS A 79 -2.36 -15.15 -10.90
CA HIS A 79 -2.47 -15.58 -12.29
C HIS A 79 -3.53 -14.82 -13.11
N PHE A 80 -4.63 -14.39 -12.49
CA PHE A 80 -5.77 -13.86 -13.25
C PHE A 80 -6.01 -12.36 -13.09
N LEU A 81 -5.54 -11.75 -11.99
CA LEU A 81 -5.94 -10.38 -11.64
C LEU A 81 -4.78 -9.38 -11.58
N THR A 82 -3.53 -9.85 -11.46
CA THR A 82 -2.39 -8.99 -11.07
C THR A 82 -1.09 -9.25 -11.82
N LYS A 83 -1.16 -9.92 -12.98
CA LYS A 83 -0.04 -9.99 -13.92
C LYS A 83 0.35 -8.59 -14.39
N PHE A 84 1.63 -8.41 -14.72
CA PHE A 84 2.06 -7.20 -15.39
C PHE A 84 1.33 -7.07 -16.73
N THR A 85 0.84 -5.86 -17.01
CA THR A 85 0.04 -5.59 -18.20
C THR A 85 0.91 -5.71 -19.45
N GLU A 86 0.46 -6.47 -20.45
CA GLU A 86 1.09 -6.47 -21.76
C GLU A 86 1.04 -5.06 -22.36
N ARG A 87 2.22 -4.53 -22.71
CA ARG A 87 2.34 -3.18 -23.26
C ARG A 87 2.11 -3.17 -24.75
N VAL A 88 1.13 -2.38 -25.20
CA VAL A 88 0.81 -2.21 -26.62
C VAL A 88 1.39 -0.90 -27.16
N ASP A 89 1.39 -0.74 -28.49
CA ASP A 89 1.73 0.54 -29.10
C ASP A 89 0.65 1.60 -28.85
N ASP A 90 1.03 2.86 -28.97
CA ASP A 90 0.18 4.02 -28.66
C ASP A 90 -1.15 4.02 -29.43
N GLN A 91 -1.17 3.58 -30.70
CA GLN A 91 -2.42 3.57 -31.49
C GLN A 91 -3.37 2.46 -31.04
N THR A 92 -2.82 1.30 -30.67
CA THR A 92 -3.61 0.19 -30.12
C THR A 92 -4.15 0.55 -28.75
N ALA A 93 -3.35 1.17 -27.88
CA ALA A 93 -3.78 1.62 -26.55
C ALA A 93 -4.92 2.64 -26.64
N ALA A 94 -4.80 3.63 -27.52
CA ALA A 94 -5.81 4.65 -27.72
C ALA A 94 -7.14 4.05 -28.21
N LYS A 95 -7.12 3.13 -29.19
CA LYS A 95 -8.33 2.44 -29.69
C LYS A 95 -9.05 1.62 -28.62
N ASN A 96 -8.30 1.02 -27.70
CA ASN A 96 -8.85 0.19 -26.63
C ASN A 96 -9.33 1.00 -25.43
N THR A 97 -9.07 2.32 -25.40
CA THR A 97 -9.43 3.18 -24.29
C THR A 97 -10.88 3.68 -24.43
N PRO A 98 -11.77 3.39 -23.46
CA PRO A 98 -13.12 3.91 -23.48
C PRO A 98 -13.13 5.44 -23.47
N GLY A 99 -13.87 6.05 -24.41
CA GLY A 99 -13.97 7.51 -24.53
C GLY A 99 -12.92 8.15 -25.45
N HIS A 100 -12.02 7.37 -26.06
CA HIS A 100 -11.15 7.89 -27.12
C HIS A 100 -11.94 8.10 -28.42
N GLU A 101 -11.87 9.32 -28.97
CA GLU A 101 -12.49 9.70 -30.24
C GLU A 101 -11.42 9.78 -31.34
N LYS A 102 -11.80 9.59 -32.62
CA LYS A 102 -10.87 9.78 -33.74
C LYS A 102 -10.56 11.27 -33.91
N GLU A 103 -9.27 11.58 -33.89
CA GLU A 103 -8.79 12.97 -33.91
C GLU A 103 -7.95 13.28 -35.16
N HIS A 104 -8.02 14.54 -35.57
CA HIS A 104 -7.25 15.12 -36.65
C HIS A 104 -6.79 16.51 -36.22
N SER A 105 -5.49 16.81 -36.36
CA SER A 105 -4.95 18.14 -36.05
C SER A 105 -5.68 19.21 -36.87
N ALA A 106 -6.45 20.07 -36.21
CA ALA A 106 -7.27 21.13 -36.81
C ALA A 106 -7.28 22.43 -35.97
N ARG A 107 -6.20 22.67 -35.19
CA ARG A 107 -6.05 23.82 -34.28
C ARG A 107 -5.73 25.10 -35.05
N HIS A 108 -6.60 26.10 -34.93
CA HIS A 108 -6.40 27.46 -35.43
C HIS A 108 -5.68 28.31 -34.37
N GLN A 109 -5.03 29.40 -34.77
CA GLN A 109 -4.34 30.27 -33.81
C GLN A 109 -5.32 31.24 -33.17
N ARG A 110 -5.94 30.76 -32.09
CA ARG A 110 -6.66 31.57 -31.12
C ARG A 110 -5.87 31.50 -29.82
N TYR A 111 -5.05 32.51 -29.55
CA TYR A 111 -4.17 32.50 -28.38
C TYR A 111 -4.98 32.28 -27.11
N TYR A 112 -4.67 31.20 -26.40
CA TYR A 112 -5.32 30.77 -25.16
C TYR A 112 -6.82 30.46 -25.27
N ASN A 113 -7.42 30.47 -26.46
CA ASN A 113 -8.87 30.39 -26.60
C ASN A 113 -9.33 29.48 -27.76
N PRO A 114 -8.94 28.18 -27.73
CA PRO A 114 -9.50 27.21 -28.66
C PRO A 114 -11.00 27.08 -28.46
N THR A 115 -11.71 26.76 -29.53
CA THR A 115 -13.13 26.38 -29.48
C THR A 115 -13.29 24.97 -28.94
N LEU A 116 -14.50 24.65 -28.45
CA LEU A 116 -14.83 23.30 -28.02
C LEU A 116 -14.67 22.28 -29.15
N THR A 117 -15.01 22.66 -30.39
CA THR A 117 -14.83 21.84 -31.59
C THR A 117 -13.36 21.51 -31.82
N GLU A 118 -12.47 22.51 -31.75
CA GLU A 118 -11.02 22.29 -31.89
C GLU A 118 -10.47 21.36 -30.81
N ILE A 119 -10.95 21.48 -29.56
CA ILE A 119 -10.54 20.59 -28.47
C ILE A 119 -11.00 19.16 -28.74
N ARG A 120 -12.24 18.95 -29.20
CA ARG A 120 -12.77 17.63 -29.50
C ARG A 120 -12.02 16.96 -30.64
N GLU A 121 -11.87 17.67 -31.74
CA GLU A 121 -11.36 17.10 -33.00
C GLU A 121 -9.84 16.95 -33.03
N SER A 122 -9.08 17.75 -32.27
CA SER A 122 -7.61 17.72 -32.31
C SER A 122 -7.02 16.90 -31.15
N PRO A 123 -5.89 16.19 -31.35
CA PRO A 123 -5.18 15.50 -30.27
C PRO A 123 -4.69 16.47 -29.21
N VAL A 124 -4.35 15.97 -28.03
CA VAL A 124 -3.86 16.83 -26.94
C VAL A 124 -2.65 17.65 -27.43
N PRO A 125 -2.58 18.95 -27.09
CA PRO A 125 -1.61 19.84 -27.71
C PRO A 125 -0.16 19.50 -27.34
N PHE A 126 0.04 18.80 -26.21
CA PHE A 126 1.35 18.46 -25.71
C PHE A 126 1.96 17.16 -26.29
N ASP A 127 1.24 16.46 -27.17
CA ASP A 127 1.80 15.40 -28.04
C ASP A 127 2.58 15.99 -29.22
N ALA A 128 2.46 17.30 -29.46
CA ALA A 128 3.17 17.98 -30.52
C ALA A 128 4.69 17.90 -30.28
N ASN A 129 5.42 17.50 -31.33
CA ASN A 129 6.89 17.42 -31.30
C ASN A 129 7.55 18.27 -32.41
N VAL A 130 6.77 18.65 -33.43
CA VAL A 130 7.29 19.38 -34.60
C VAL A 130 7.63 20.82 -34.21
N GLY A 131 8.87 21.24 -34.49
CA GLY A 131 9.32 22.61 -34.23
C GLY A 131 9.68 22.90 -32.78
N ALA A 132 9.83 21.88 -31.92
CA ALA A 132 10.15 22.05 -30.50
C ALA A 132 11.48 22.78 -30.23
N LYS A 133 12.47 22.73 -31.14
CA LYS A 133 13.77 23.44 -31.03
C LYS A 133 14.44 23.29 -29.64
N GLY A 134 14.44 22.07 -29.08
CA GLY A 134 15.00 21.79 -27.75
C GLY A 134 14.06 22.05 -26.55
N ALA A 135 12.82 22.47 -26.79
CA ALA A 135 11.80 22.62 -25.74
C ALA A 135 11.47 21.31 -25.01
N LEU A 136 11.68 20.16 -25.67
CA LEU A 136 11.41 18.81 -25.18
C LEU A 136 12.69 17.93 -25.11
N ALA A 137 13.85 18.57 -24.91
CA ALA A 137 15.12 17.85 -24.74
C ALA A 137 15.23 17.23 -23.32
N GLY A 138 16.07 16.20 -23.16
CA GLY A 138 16.30 15.53 -21.87
C GLY A 138 15.25 14.48 -21.53
N GLY A 139 14.62 13.85 -22.53
CA GLY A 139 13.53 12.90 -22.32
C GLY A 139 13.91 11.42 -22.38
N GLY A 140 15.16 11.09 -22.70
CA GLY A 140 15.62 9.70 -22.86
C GLY A 140 14.69 8.85 -23.74
N LYS A 141 14.50 7.58 -23.34
CA LYS A 141 13.58 6.63 -24.01
C LYS A 141 12.10 7.02 -23.91
N MET A 142 11.72 7.79 -22.90
CA MET A 142 10.37 8.30 -22.66
C MET A 142 10.00 9.52 -23.55
N GLY A 143 11.00 10.22 -24.09
CA GLY A 143 10.83 11.33 -25.01
C GLY A 143 9.98 12.48 -24.45
N HIS A 144 8.91 12.83 -25.16
CA HIS A 144 8.05 13.95 -24.77
C HIS A 144 7.19 13.65 -23.53
N ARG A 145 7.01 12.37 -23.15
CA ARG A 145 6.19 11.97 -22.00
C ARG A 145 6.77 12.41 -20.65
N VAL A 146 8.09 12.57 -20.56
CA VAL A 146 8.75 13.11 -19.37
C VAL A 146 9.08 14.60 -19.50
N THR A 147 9.11 15.14 -20.72
CA THR A 147 9.47 16.55 -20.94
C THR A 147 8.27 17.47 -21.15
N ALA A 148 7.06 16.93 -21.35
CA ALA A 148 5.81 17.68 -21.32
C ALA A 148 5.00 17.30 -20.08
N LEU A 149 4.71 18.29 -19.23
CA LEU A 149 4.05 18.07 -17.93
C LEU A 149 2.58 17.62 -18.05
N GLY A 150 2.01 17.67 -19.26
CA GLY A 150 0.70 17.07 -19.54
C GLY A 150 0.68 15.55 -19.33
N HIS A 151 1.78 14.84 -19.56
CA HIS A 151 1.83 13.38 -19.34
C HIS A 151 2.10 12.99 -17.87
N ASP A 152 2.26 13.95 -16.96
CA ASP A 152 2.42 13.62 -15.55
C ASP A 152 1.08 13.13 -14.96
N PRO A 153 1.00 11.96 -14.32
CA PRO A 153 -0.28 11.44 -13.83
C PRO A 153 -1.01 12.31 -12.81
N LEU A 154 -0.31 13.22 -12.11
CA LEU A 154 -0.91 14.16 -11.16
C LEU A 154 -0.88 15.60 -11.67
N LEU A 155 0.28 16.08 -12.11
CA LEU A 155 0.41 17.45 -12.59
C LEU A 155 -0.31 17.65 -13.92
N GLY A 156 -0.42 16.61 -14.76
CA GLY A 156 -1.18 16.63 -16.01
C GLY A 156 -2.67 16.94 -15.82
N LEU A 157 -3.27 16.45 -14.73
CA LEU A 157 -4.67 16.77 -14.40
C LEU A 157 -4.92 18.27 -14.26
N VAL A 158 -3.92 19.05 -13.85
CA VAL A 158 -4.00 20.51 -13.75
C VAL A 158 -3.41 21.19 -14.98
N ILE A 159 -2.14 20.88 -15.30
CA ILE A 159 -1.36 21.52 -16.35
C ILE A 159 -1.79 21.03 -17.73
N GLY A 160 -1.97 19.72 -17.93
CA GLY A 160 -2.50 19.10 -19.15
C GLY A 160 -3.91 19.59 -19.47
N THR A 161 -4.81 19.60 -18.47
CA THR A 161 -6.14 20.23 -18.60
C THR A 161 -6.06 21.69 -19.05
N ALA A 162 -5.21 22.49 -18.40
CA ALA A 162 -5.02 23.89 -18.78
C ALA A 162 -4.45 24.01 -20.21
N ASN A 163 -3.48 23.17 -20.55
CA ASN A 163 -2.85 23.09 -21.87
C ASN A 163 -3.87 22.80 -22.97
N ILE A 164 -4.76 21.83 -22.78
CA ILE A 164 -5.86 21.53 -23.69
C ILE A 164 -6.82 22.74 -23.80
N ALA A 165 -7.22 23.33 -22.66
CA ALA A 165 -8.14 24.46 -22.59
C ALA A 165 -7.60 25.76 -23.18
N THR A 166 -6.29 25.84 -23.45
CA THR A 166 -5.62 27.01 -24.04
C THR A 166 -4.87 26.72 -25.34
N SER A 167 -4.89 25.49 -25.84
CA SER A 167 -4.11 25.03 -27.00
C SER A 167 -2.61 25.37 -26.85
N THR A 168 -2.05 25.02 -25.70
CA THR A 168 -0.64 25.23 -25.36
C THR A 168 -0.01 23.93 -24.88
N LEU A 169 1.31 23.87 -24.83
CA LEU A 169 2.08 22.83 -24.15
C LEU A 169 2.91 23.51 -23.06
N THR A 170 3.10 22.86 -21.91
CA THR A 170 4.04 23.27 -20.86
C THR A 170 5.07 22.18 -20.64
N ASN A 171 6.35 22.50 -20.80
CA ASN A 171 7.43 21.54 -20.64
C ASN A 171 7.86 21.37 -19.18
N SER A 172 8.75 20.41 -18.90
CA SER A 172 9.32 20.12 -17.58
C SER A 172 10.04 21.31 -16.94
N ARG A 173 10.50 22.27 -17.74
CA ARG A 173 11.10 23.54 -17.30
C ARG A 173 10.08 24.64 -17.00
N PHE A 174 8.78 24.30 -16.97
CA PHE A 174 7.66 25.23 -16.77
C PHE A 174 7.55 26.34 -17.83
N GLU A 175 8.10 26.10 -19.02
CA GLU A 175 8.01 26.98 -20.18
C GLU A 175 6.80 26.57 -21.02
N SER A 176 5.87 27.51 -21.26
CA SER A 176 4.72 27.25 -22.11
C SER A 176 4.92 27.69 -23.56
N PHE A 177 4.27 27.01 -24.50
CA PHE A 177 4.32 27.28 -25.93
C PHE A 177 2.93 27.16 -26.55
N HIS A 178 2.61 28.02 -27.51
CA HIS A 178 1.40 27.89 -28.30
C HIS A 178 1.55 26.80 -29.35
N ILE A 179 0.54 25.92 -29.42
CA ILE A 179 0.49 24.81 -30.36
C ILE A 179 -0.59 25.09 -31.41
N ARG A 180 -0.21 24.91 -32.68
CA ARG A 180 -1.07 25.14 -33.83
C ARG A 180 -0.88 24.04 -34.85
N THR A 181 -1.93 23.70 -35.58
CA THR A 181 -1.82 22.83 -36.73
C THR A 181 -1.21 23.57 -37.93
N ARG A 182 -0.16 22.98 -38.52
CA ARG A 182 0.36 23.33 -39.85
C ARG A 182 0.50 22.04 -40.65
N ASN A 183 0.02 22.01 -41.90
CA ASN A 183 0.08 20.83 -42.76
C ASN A 183 -0.44 19.55 -42.09
N LYS A 184 -1.60 19.64 -41.40
CA LYS A 184 -2.22 18.54 -40.64
C LYS A 184 -1.36 17.96 -39.50
N ARG A 185 -0.38 18.72 -38.98
CA ARG A 185 0.43 18.34 -37.82
C ARG A 185 0.51 19.46 -36.81
N ASP A 186 0.39 19.12 -35.53
CA ASP A 186 0.55 20.08 -34.45
C ASP A 186 2.03 20.45 -34.27
N THR A 187 2.27 21.76 -34.26
CA THR A 187 3.59 22.37 -34.36
C THR A 187 3.73 23.47 -33.31
N PHE A 188 4.92 23.52 -32.69
CA PHE A 188 5.31 24.61 -31.81
C PHE A 188 5.37 25.92 -32.58
N THR A 189 4.81 26.98 -31.99
CA THR A 189 4.84 28.32 -32.59
C THR A 189 5.61 29.32 -31.73
N GLN A 190 4.92 30.08 -30.90
CA GLN A 190 5.48 31.15 -30.08
C GLN A 190 5.50 30.70 -28.62
N ARG A 191 6.37 31.30 -27.80
CA ARG A 191 6.30 31.13 -26.35
C ARG A 191 4.96 31.66 -25.84
N ALA A 192 4.33 30.92 -24.96
CA ALA A 192 3.17 31.34 -24.20
C ALA A 192 3.62 31.73 -22.80
N LEU A 193 2.91 32.66 -22.17
CA LEU A 193 3.14 33.00 -20.77
C LEU A 193 2.46 31.95 -19.90
N THR A 194 3.25 31.19 -19.12
CA THR A 194 2.75 30.11 -18.25
C THR A 194 1.68 30.61 -17.28
N SER A 195 1.84 31.82 -16.74
CA SER A 195 0.82 32.46 -15.90
C SER A 195 -0.51 32.69 -16.63
N LEU A 196 -0.46 33.08 -17.91
CA LEU A 196 -1.67 33.28 -18.72
C LEU A 196 -2.35 31.95 -19.07
N VAL A 197 -1.61 30.85 -19.21
CA VAL A 197 -2.21 29.51 -19.42
C VAL A 197 -3.17 29.17 -18.28
N LEU A 198 -2.71 29.32 -17.04
CA LEU A 198 -3.54 29.08 -15.86
C LEU A 198 -4.62 30.14 -15.70
N GLN A 199 -4.28 31.43 -15.82
CA GLN A 199 -5.24 32.53 -15.69
C GLN A 199 -6.40 32.40 -16.69
N LYS A 200 -6.12 32.08 -17.96
CA LYS A 200 -7.14 31.92 -19.01
C LYS A 200 -7.96 30.64 -18.82
N THR A 201 -7.45 29.65 -18.11
CA THR A 201 -8.22 28.46 -17.72
C THR A 201 -9.17 28.79 -16.57
N VAL A 202 -8.68 29.48 -15.54
CA VAL A 202 -9.48 29.99 -14.41
C VAL A 202 -10.56 30.96 -14.90
N GLU A 203 -10.22 31.88 -15.82
CA GLU A 203 -11.20 32.78 -16.42
C GLU A 203 -12.33 32.04 -17.12
N LYS A 204 -12.04 31.00 -17.91
CA LYS A 204 -13.07 30.18 -18.55
C LYS A 204 -13.95 29.46 -17.53
N LEU A 205 -13.35 28.92 -16.47
CA LEU A 205 -14.06 28.15 -15.45
C LEU A 205 -15.02 29.01 -14.62
N PHE A 206 -14.59 30.19 -14.19
CA PHE A 206 -15.35 31.02 -13.25
C PHE A 206 -16.10 32.17 -13.91
N TYR A 207 -15.56 32.78 -14.96
CA TYR A 207 -16.09 33.99 -15.59
C TYR A 207 -16.56 33.79 -17.04
N GLY A 208 -16.23 32.65 -17.67
CA GLY A 208 -16.59 32.34 -19.07
C GLY A 208 -18.01 31.84 -19.30
N GLY A 209 -18.89 31.93 -18.29
CA GLY A 209 -20.25 31.39 -18.36
C GLY A 209 -20.28 29.87 -18.58
N ILE A 210 -21.39 29.35 -19.11
CA ILE A 210 -21.55 27.91 -19.36
C ILE A 210 -20.59 27.38 -20.43
N GLU A 211 -20.27 28.19 -21.44
CA GLU A 211 -19.38 27.79 -22.54
C GLU A 211 -17.93 27.64 -22.07
N GLY A 212 -17.43 28.57 -21.24
CA GLY A 212 -16.11 28.43 -20.63
C GLY A 212 -15.99 27.20 -19.71
N LYS A 213 -17.03 26.91 -18.91
CA LYS A 213 -17.10 25.70 -18.08
C LYS A 213 -17.08 24.42 -18.91
N LYS A 214 -17.83 24.38 -20.02
CA LYS A 214 -17.80 23.24 -20.96
C LYS A 214 -16.40 23.00 -21.53
N ILE A 215 -15.69 24.06 -21.91
CA ILE A 215 -14.30 23.96 -22.41
C ILE A 215 -13.40 23.32 -21.36
N VAL A 216 -13.40 23.82 -20.11
CA VAL A 216 -12.53 23.30 -19.05
C VAL A 216 -12.94 21.87 -18.66
N GLY A 217 -14.23 21.60 -18.52
CA GLY A 217 -14.74 20.26 -18.18
C GLY A 217 -14.41 19.22 -19.26
N TYR A 218 -14.58 19.55 -20.53
CA TYR A 218 -14.20 18.65 -21.63
C TYR A 218 -12.68 18.48 -21.71
N SER A 219 -11.90 19.54 -21.48
CA SER A 219 -10.43 19.46 -21.42
C SER A 219 -9.96 18.50 -20.32
N PHE A 220 -10.59 18.56 -19.15
CA PHE A 220 -10.30 17.66 -18.03
C PHE A 220 -10.67 16.21 -18.37
N PHE A 221 -11.86 15.98 -18.96
CA PHE A 221 -12.24 14.63 -19.37
C PHE A 221 -11.30 14.07 -20.44
N LYS A 222 -10.91 14.89 -21.42
CA LYS A 222 -9.94 14.52 -22.45
C LYS A 222 -8.58 14.17 -21.86
N GLU A 223 -8.11 14.93 -20.88
CA GLU A 223 -6.89 14.64 -20.13
C GLU A 223 -6.96 13.28 -19.42
N LEU A 224 -8.08 12.96 -18.76
CA LEU A 224 -8.26 11.67 -18.11
C LEU A 224 -8.20 10.50 -19.09
N VAL A 225 -8.87 10.63 -20.23
CA VAL A 225 -8.85 9.63 -21.31
C VAL A 225 -7.43 9.49 -21.87
N HIS A 226 -6.73 10.60 -22.08
CA HIS A 226 -5.36 10.64 -22.61
C HIS A 226 -4.38 9.91 -21.67
N LEU A 227 -4.32 10.32 -20.40
CA LEU A 227 -3.46 9.67 -19.39
C LEU A 227 -3.78 8.19 -19.24
N HIS A 228 -5.07 7.81 -19.23
CA HIS A 228 -5.48 6.40 -19.17
C HIS A 228 -4.96 5.60 -20.37
N SER A 229 -5.07 6.15 -21.57
CA SER A 229 -4.57 5.50 -22.79
C SER A 229 -3.05 5.37 -22.77
N ASP A 230 -2.35 6.34 -22.20
CA ASP A 230 -0.89 6.36 -22.16
C ASP A 230 -0.29 5.40 -21.13
N VAL A 231 -1.00 5.08 -20.03
CA VAL A 231 -0.49 4.23 -18.93
C VAL A 231 0.01 2.88 -19.45
N ASN A 232 -0.76 2.18 -20.28
CA ASN A 232 -0.44 0.81 -20.70
C ASN A 232 0.31 0.73 -22.05
N THR A 233 0.86 1.85 -22.52
CA THR A 233 1.72 1.86 -23.72
C THR A 233 3.12 1.33 -23.39
N LYS A 234 3.92 1.04 -24.43
CA LYS A 234 5.33 0.60 -24.29
C LYS A 234 6.15 1.51 -23.37
N ASN A 235 6.01 2.81 -23.54
CA ASN A 235 6.76 3.79 -22.73
C ASN A 235 6.04 4.13 -21.42
N SER A 236 4.73 3.86 -21.28
CA SER A 236 3.95 4.22 -20.09
C SER A 236 4.03 5.73 -19.76
N LEU A 237 3.72 6.09 -18.52
CA LEU A 237 3.84 7.44 -17.98
C LEU A 237 4.96 7.50 -16.93
N PRO A 238 5.58 8.68 -16.72
CA PRO A 238 6.48 8.89 -15.60
C PRO A 238 5.78 8.69 -14.25
N LEU A 239 6.58 8.46 -13.21
CA LEU A 239 6.07 8.57 -11.85
C LEU A 239 5.58 10.00 -11.59
N PRO A 240 4.49 10.17 -10.82
CA PRO A 240 3.94 11.50 -10.54
C PRO A 240 4.97 12.46 -9.98
N ILE A 241 4.93 13.70 -10.46
CA ILE A 241 5.75 14.86 -10.03
C ILE A 241 7.22 14.77 -10.47
N ILE A 242 7.77 13.57 -10.72
CA ILE A 242 9.20 13.41 -10.99
C ILE A 242 9.65 14.19 -12.24
N SER A 243 8.83 14.18 -13.30
CA SER A 243 9.11 14.94 -14.53
C SER A 243 9.25 16.45 -14.32
N ALA A 244 8.63 17.02 -13.28
CA ALA A 244 8.76 18.42 -12.93
C ALA A 244 9.99 18.73 -12.05
N ILE A 245 10.55 17.70 -11.41
CA ILE A 245 11.81 17.80 -10.66
C ILE A 245 12.98 17.67 -11.63
N ASP A 246 12.99 16.56 -12.38
CA ASP A 246 14.04 16.22 -13.34
C ASP A 246 13.50 15.19 -14.35
N SER A 247 13.39 15.60 -15.62
CA SER A 247 12.88 14.75 -16.69
C SER A 247 13.88 13.67 -17.15
N GLU A 248 15.19 13.91 -16.98
CA GLU A 248 16.21 12.90 -17.29
C GLU A 248 16.17 11.79 -16.24
N TRP A 249 16.10 12.17 -14.96
CA TRP A 249 15.90 11.21 -13.87
C TRP A 249 14.59 10.43 -13.99
N ALA A 250 13.49 11.08 -14.39
CA ALA A 250 12.23 10.40 -14.67
C ALA A 250 12.37 9.33 -15.76
N ALA A 251 13.14 9.62 -16.82
CA ALA A 251 13.43 8.68 -17.90
C ALA A 251 14.31 7.51 -17.41
N GLU A 252 15.36 7.80 -16.64
CA GLU A 252 16.24 6.76 -16.06
C GLU A 252 15.48 5.80 -15.15
N LEU A 253 14.63 6.31 -14.25
CA LEU A 253 13.79 5.46 -13.39
C LEU A 253 12.91 4.52 -14.20
N ALA A 254 12.29 5.04 -15.26
CA ALA A 254 11.46 4.22 -16.14
C ALA A 254 12.27 3.16 -16.91
N GLU A 255 13.51 3.46 -17.29
CA GLU A 255 14.41 2.47 -17.89
C GLU A 255 14.74 1.32 -16.93
N TYR A 256 14.80 1.59 -15.62
CA TYR A 256 14.89 0.57 -14.58
C TYR A 256 13.55 -0.11 -14.23
N GLY A 257 12.47 0.21 -14.95
CA GLY A 257 11.13 -0.37 -14.75
C GLY A 257 10.28 0.35 -13.70
N PHE A 258 10.71 1.51 -13.19
CA PHE A 258 9.92 2.36 -12.29
C PHE A 258 9.11 3.39 -13.08
N ASP A 259 8.14 2.91 -13.86
CA ASP A 259 7.11 3.73 -14.49
C ASP A 259 5.74 3.54 -13.82
N PHE A 260 4.78 4.37 -14.22
CA PHE A 260 3.48 4.42 -13.57
C PHE A 260 2.67 3.13 -13.71
N SER A 261 2.75 2.44 -14.86
CA SER A 261 2.04 1.17 -15.07
C SER A 261 2.55 0.06 -14.14
N ASN A 262 3.87 -0.05 -14.01
CA ASN A 262 4.47 -1.03 -13.11
C ASN A 262 4.13 -0.73 -11.65
N VAL A 263 4.18 0.53 -11.22
CA VAL A 263 3.78 0.92 -9.86
C VAL A 263 2.30 0.61 -9.58
N ILE A 264 1.40 0.89 -10.53
CA ILE A 264 -0.02 0.52 -10.41
C ILE A 264 -0.18 -0.99 -10.26
N THR A 265 0.56 -1.78 -11.05
CA THR A 265 0.51 -3.25 -10.97
C THR A 265 0.95 -3.75 -9.61
N VAL A 266 2.10 -3.30 -9.12
CA VAL A 266 2.61 -3.67 -7.77
C VAL A 266 1.61 -3.23 -6.68
N ALA A 267 0.99 -2.06 -6.81
CA ALA A 267 -0.03 -1.60 -5.87
C ALA A 267 -1.27 -2.50 -5.88
N LYS A 268 -1.76 -2.92 -7.05
CA LYS A 268 -2.88 -3.87 -7.20
C LYS A 268 -2.54 -5.22 -6.55
N GLN A 269 -1.33 -5.73 -6.77
CA GLN A 269 -0.82 -6.96 -6.14
C GLN A 269 -0.92 -6.89 -4.61
N VAL A 270 -0.37 -5.83 -4.00
CA VAL A 270 -0.46 -5.60 -2.53
C VAL A 270 -1.91 -5.50 -2.07
N MET A 271 -2.73 -4.71 -2.77
CA MET A 271 -4.11 -4.44 -2.39
C MET A 271 -4.96 -5.72 -2.38
N TYR A 272 -4.94 -6.51 -3.44
CA TYR A 272 -5.71 -7.75 -3.51
C TYR A 272 -5.19 -8.80 -2.52
N ALA A 273 -3.87 -8.91 -2.30
CA ALA A 273 -3.31 -9.78 -1.28
C ALA A 273 -3.88 -9.46 0.11
N ARG A 274 -3.90 -8.16 0.47
CA ARG A 274 -4.44 -7.69 1.75
C ARG A 274 -5.95 -7.83 1.87
N LEU A 275 -6.70 -7.65 0.78
CA LEU A 275 -8.14 -7.89 0.78
C LEU A 275 -8.45 -9.35 1.08
N ILE A 276 -7.77 -10.30 0.43
CA ILE A 276 -7.91 -11.73 0.72
C ILE A 276 -7.57 -12.01 2.20
N ASN A 277 -6.42 -11.53 2.69
CA ASN A 277 -6.03 -11.69 4.10
C ASN A 277 -7.10 -11.15 5.07
N SER A 278 -7.71 -10.02 4.73
CA SER A 278 -8.75 -9.39 5.56
C SER A 278 -10.03 -10.22 5.56
N PHE A 279 -10.48 -10.71 4.40
CA PHE A 279 -11.64 -11.60 4.30
C PHE A 279 -11.41 -12.90 5.08
N VAL A 280 -10.22 -13.48 4.98
CA VAL A 280 -9.81 -14.67 5.73
C VAL A 280 -9.85 -14.41 7.23
N ALA A 281 -9.30 -13.27 7.69
CA ALA A 281 -9.34 -12.93 9.10
C ALA A 281 -10.78 -12.76 9.63
N MET A 282 -11.64 -12.09 8.86
CA MET A 282 -13.05 -11.89 9.21
C MET A 282 -13.82 -13.21 9.22
N TYR A 283 -13.64 -14.03 8.18
CA TYR A 283 -14.28 -15.33 8.06
C TYR A 283 -13.85 -16.27 9.18
N HIS A 284 -12.54 -16.41 9.42
CA HIS A 284 -12.04 -17.24 10.51
C HIS A 284 -12.58 -16.77 11.86
N TYR A 285 -12.50 -15.46 12.15
CA TYR A 285 -13.03 -14.90 13.39
C TYR A 285 -14.54 -15.11 13.59
N SER A 286 -15.32 -15.28 12.52
CA SER A 286 -16.76 -15.56 12.64
C SER A 286 -17.08 -16.91 13.31
N PHE A 287 -16.12 -17.84 13.36
CA PHE A 287 -16.24 -19.13 14.05
C PHE A 287 -15.66 -19.12 15.47
N TYR A 288 -15.25 -17.95 15.98
CA TYR A 288 -14.76 -17.85 17.36
C TYR A 288 -15.91 -18.09 18.35
N ASP A 289 -15.78 -19.14 19.15
CA ASP A 289 -16.78 -19.61 20.11
C ASP A 289 -16.45 -19.28 21.57
N GLY A 290 -15.27 -18.70 21.83
CA GLY A 290 -14.82 -18.39 23.20
C GLY A 290 -14.15 -19.55 23.93
N SER A 291 -13.96 -20.71 23.29
CA SER A 291 -13.30 -21.89 23.89
C SER A 291 -11.87 -21.61 24.35
N ILE A 292 -11.13 -20.79 23.61
CA ILE A 292 -9.76 -20.36 23.92
C ILE A 292 -9.67 -18.84 24.08
N PRO A 293 -8.62 -18.32 24.74
CA PRO A 293 -8.39 -16.89 24.82
C PRO A 293 -8.40 -16.23 23.45
N LYS A 294 -9.03 -15.07 23.32
CA LYS A 294 -9.19 -14.36 22.05
C LYS A 294 -7.86 -14.12 21.33
N ASP A 295 -6.79 -13.82 22.07
CA ASP A 295 -5.47 -13.59 21.48
C ASP A 295 -4.82 -14.89 20.97
N PHE A 296 -5.14 -16.05 21.55
CA PHE A 296 -4.72 -17.35 21.02
C PHE A 296 -5.43 -17.64 19.71
N TYR A 297 -6.73 -17.38 19.64
CA TYR A 297 -7.48 -17.51 18.39
C TYR A 297 -6.94 -16.60 17.28
N LYS A 298 -6.54 -15.36 17.63
CA LYS A 298 -5.83 -14.47 16.68
C LYS A 298 -4.48 -15.01 16.24
N VAL A 299 -3.74 -15.70 17.11
CA VAL A 299 -2.50 -16.40 16.73
C VAL A 299 -2.80 -17.44 15.64
N LYS A 300 -3.87 -18.23 15.78
CA LYS A 300 -4.30 -19.19 14.75
C LYS A 300 -4.63 -18.49 13.43
N THR A 301 -5.42 -17.42 13.47
CA THR A 301 -5.71 -16.59 12.26
C THR A 301 -4.42 -16.10 11.58
N LYS A 302 -3.45 -15.63 12.38
CA LYS A 302 -2.16 -15.14 11.86
C LYS A 302 -1.32 -16.27 11.27
N LYS A 303 -1.31 -17.47 11.85
CA LYS A 303 -0.65 -18.65 11.27
C LYS A 303 -1.26 -19.01 9.92
N ILE A 304 -2.59 -19.08 9.80
CA ILE A 304 -3.30 -19.36 8.53
C ILE A 304 -2.83 -18.39 7.44
N ILE A 305 -2.94 -17.09 7.70
CA ILE A 305 -2.60 -16.03 6.73
C ILE A 305 -1.10 -16.03 6.38
N CYS A 306 -0.24 -16.16 7.40
CA CYS A 306 1.20 -16.14 7.22
C CYS A 306 1.65 -17.33 6.37
N TYR A 307 1.22 -18.54 6.71
CA TYR A 307 1.60 -19.76 6.00
C TYR A 307 1.04 -19.77 4.58
N SER A 308 -0.21 -19.36 4.37
CA SER A 308 -0.78 -19.31 3.03
C SER A 308 -0.02 -18.33 2.12
N ASN A 309 0.38 -17.17 2.64
CA ASN A 309 1.14 -16.18 1.88
C ASN A 309 2.56 -16.65 1.57
N VAL A 310 3.25 -17.29 2.53
CA VAL A 310 4.57 -17.88 2.29
C VAL A 310 4.51 -18.97 1.22
N ILE A 311 3.53 -19.87 1.29
CA ILE A 311 3.36 -20.95 0.30
C ILE A 311 3.06 -20.34 -1.08
N ALA A 312 2.09 -19.43 -1.19
CA ALA A 312 1.71 -18.83 -2.46
C ALA A 312 2.85 -18.00 -3.09
N SER A 313 3.58 -17.21 -2.30
CA SER A 313 4.77 -16.49 -2.78
C SER A 313 5.88 -17.44 -3.22
N SER A 314 6.12 -18.54 -2.50
CA SER A 314 7.13 -19.54 -2.88
C SER A 314 6.77 -20.23 -4.20
N ILE A 315 5.49 -20.56 -4.40
CA ILE A 315 4.99 -21.15 -5.65
C ILE A 315 5.13 -20.15 -6.80
N ASN A 316 4.77 -18.87 -6.61
CA ASN A 316 4.92 -17.85 -7.66
C ASN A 316 6.39 -17.63 -8.05
N ILE A 317 7.31 -17.59 -7.07
CA ILE A 317 8.76 -17.50 -7.35
C ILE A 317 9.23 -18.73 -8.14
N ALA A 318 8.79 -19.93 -7.74
CA ALA A 318 9.12 -21.16 -8.46
C ALA A 318 8.54 -21.16 -9.89
N GLU A 319 7.29 -20.70 -10.07
CA GLU A 319 6.66 -20.55 -11.39
C GLU A 319 7.50 -19.66 -12.29
N VAL A 320 7.83 -18.44 -11.86
CA VAL A 320 8.70 -17.51 -12.60
C VAL A 320 10.04 -18.14 -12.95
N TYR A 321 10.65 -18.86 -12.00
CA TYR A 321 11.92 -19.55 -12.24
C TYR A 321 11.80 -20.66 -13.30
N PHE A 322 10.73 -21.44 -13.33
CA PHE A 322 10.57 -22.52 -14.30
C PHE A 322 10.10 -22.03 -15.67
N THR A 323 9.21 -21.03 -15.71
CA THR A 323 8.68 -20.48 -16.97
C THR A 323 9.64 -19.48 -17.62
N GLN A 324 10.54 -18.88 -16.84
CA GLN A 324 11.38 -17.74 -17.24
C GLN A 324 10.55 -16.50 -17.66
N ASP A 325 9.28 -16.47 -17.27
CA ASP A 325 8.36 -15.36 -17.54
C ASP A 325 8.30 -14.45 -16.30
N TYR A 326 9.07 -13.37 -16.36
CA TYR A 326 9.20 -12.41 -15.26
C TYR A 326 7.95 -11.54 -15.07
N ASP A 327 7.06 -11.45 -16.08
CA ASP A 327 5.80 -10.69 -15.98
C ASP A 327 4.76 -11.37 -15.07
N LEU A 328 5.02 -12.63 -14.69
CA LEU A 328 4.25 -13.38 -13.69
C LEU A 328 4.64 -13.05 -12.25
N LEU A 329 5.73 -12.30 -12.03
CA LEU A 329 6.26 -12.08 -10.68
C LEU A 329 5.33 -11.20 -9.82
N ASP A 330 4.90 -11.73 -8.69
CA ASP A 330 4.03 -11.06 -7.74
C ASP A 330 4.82 -10.22 -6.72
N ILE A 331 5.58 -9.24 -7.20
CA ILE A 331 6.46 -8.38 -6.38
C ILE A 331 5.70 -7.78 -5.19
N GLY A 332 4.52 -7.20 -5.44
CA GLY A 332 3.69 -6.59 -4.41
C GLY A 332 3.16 -7.61 -3.39
N GLY A 333 2.77 -8.80 -3.85
CA GLY A 333 2.36 -9.87 -2.94
C GLY A 333 3.51 -10.42 -2.11
N ILE A 334 4.72 -10.57 -2.67
CA ILE A 334 5.94 -10.96 -1.94
C ILE A 334 6.27 -9.92 -0.84
N ALA A 335 6.20 -8.63 -1.16
CA ALA A 335 6.38 -7.57 -0.18
C ALA A 335 5.33 -7.64 0.95
N ASN A 336 4.07 -7.92 0.60
CA ASN A 336 3.02 -8.16 1.59
C ASN A 336 3.30 -9.40 2.46
N THR A 337 3.79 -10.49 1.88
CA THR A 337 4.19 -11.72 2.60
C THR A 337 5.29 -11.43 3.61
N ILE A 338 6.34 -10.69 3.23
CA ILE A 338 7.42 -10.30 4.16
C ILE A 338 6.87 -9.48 5.32
N PHE A 339 6.03 -8.48 5.02
CA PHE A 339 5.39 -7.66 6.05
C PHE A 339 4.52 -8.50 7.00
N GLU A 340 3.74 -9.43 6.46
CA GLU A 340 2.87 -10.31 7.25
C GLU A 340 3.68 -11.27 8.12
N VAL A 341 4.79 -11.84 7.63
CA VAL A 341 5.69 -12.69 8.42
C VAL A 341 6.26 -11.89 9.60
N VAL A 342 6.82 -10.71 9.34
CA VAL A 342 7.43 -9.86 10.38
C VAL A 342 6.39 -9.48 11.44
N THR A 343 5.20 -9.06 11.03
CA THR A 343 4.16 -8.62 11.97
C THR A 343 3.52 -9.79 12.72
N SER A 344 3.31 -10.93 12.06
CA SER A 344 2.80 -12.16 12.69
C SER A 344 3.76 -12.71 13.74
N VAL A 345 5.06 -12.84 13.42
CA VAL A 345 6.06 -13.33 14.38
C VAL A 345 6.15 -12.43 15.60
N LYS A 346 6.14 -11.10 15.42
CA LYS A 346 6.11 -10.14 16.53
C LYS A 346 4.87 -10.31 17.41
N PHE A 347 3.70 -10.46 16.79
CA PHE A 347 2.45 -10.67 17.53
C PHE A 347 2.45 -11.98 18.31
N ILE A 348 2.79 -13.09 17.66
CA ILE A 348 2.81 -14.43 18.28
C ILE A 348 3.78 -14.45 19.47
N ARG A 349 5.00 -13.90 19.31
CA ARG A 349 5.97 -13.80 20.41
C ARG A 349 5.45 -12.97 21.56
N LYS A 350 4.75 -11.87 21.28
CA LYS A 350 4.15 -11.04 22.33
C LYS A 350 3.10 -11.83 23.10
N VAL A 351 2.15 -12.47 22.42
CA VAL A 351 1.08 -13.25 23.08
C VAL A 351 1.68 -14.41 23.88
N LYS A 352 2.63 -15.15 23.30
CA LYS A 352 3.34 -16.25 23.99
C LYS A 352 4.02 -15.77 25.26
N ARG A 353 4.76 -14.66 25.18
CA ARG A 353 5.43 -14.05 26.33
C ARG A 353 4.45 -13.60 27.40
N ASP A 354 3.40 -12.88 27.01
CA ASP A 354 2.41 -12.33 27.94
C ASP A 354 1.64 -13.47 28.65
N PHE A 355 1.38 -14.59 27.96
CA PHE A 355 0.85 -15.81 28.56
C PHE A 355 1.82 -16.47 29.55
N ILE A 356 3.05 -16.76 29.13
CA ILE A 356 4.03 -17.48 29.97
C ILE A 356 4.30 -16.70 31.26
N PHE A 357 4.64 -15.41 31.17
CA PHE A 357 4.95 -14.62 32.36
C PHE A 357 3.71 -14.31 33.18
N GLY A 358 2.56 -14.06 32.56
CA GLY A 358 1.30 -13.83 33.29
C GLY A 358 0.89 -15.05 34.12
N THR A 359 1.00 -16.25 33.56
CA THR A 359 0.69 -17.50 34.27
C THR A 359 1.75 -17.79 35.35
N TYR A 360 3.03 -17.60 35.04
CA TYR A 360 4.12 -17.78 36.01
C TYR A 360 3.99 -16.87 37.23
N ASP A 361 3.78 -15.57 37.01
CA ASP A 361 3.64 -14.58 38.09
C ASP A 361 2.40 -14.86 38.95
N SER A 362 1.30 -15.30 38.33
CA SER A 362 0.08 -15.70 39.04
C SER A 362 0.32 -16.93 39.92
N ALA A 363 1.04 -17.94 39.42
CA ALA A 363 1.39 -19.13 40.18
C ALA A 363 2.32 -18.79 41.36
N LEU A 364 3.29 -17.89 41.14
CA LEU A 364 4.20 -17.42 42.18
C LEU A 364 3.46 -16.61 43.27
N ALA A 365 2.51 -15.76 42.89
CA ALA A 365 1.73 -14.95 43.82
C ALA A 365 0.78 -15.78 44.70
N ALA A 366 0.42 -16.99 44.27
CA ALA A 366 -0.43 -17.92 45.03
C ALA A 366 0.33 -18.69 46.14
N LEU A 367 1.67 -18.57 46.20
CA LEU A 367 2.54 -19.19 47.21
C LEU A 367 2.75 -18.31 48.45
#